data_AF-A0A8B8GMN0-F1
#
_entry.id   AF-A0A8B8GMN0-F1
#
_cell.length_a   1.000
_cell.length_b   1.000
_cell.length_c   1.000
_cell.angle_alpha   90.00
_cell.angle_beta   90.00
_cell.angle_gamma   90.00
#
_symmetry.space_group_name_H-M   'P 1'
#
loop_
_entity.id
_entity.type
_entity.pdbx_description
1 polymer ?
#
loop_
_entity_poly.entity_id
_entity_poly.type
_entity_poly.pdbx_seq_one_letter_code
_entity_poly.pdbx_strand_id
1 'polypeptide(L)'
;MVNCEREKPHGGIIATDTSFVNDKLAIIMGLFFKSKPHYLDETMPDEDIDSDGNTLEKGCTLILCCKSSWSQWVRCIKNTISSDVLNVCIHYGKHRDVSFENLSQRDIVITTVGIARLGFGQKNKNPLFNIKWDRIILDDSNCTHYDYKLQTSRAICQLKGVCHWAFIGSNNIDDIDVKYTFSLIKFINYERFYNFEIWKKWLENNPTVLMKDMFSYIVYSEKMC
;
A
#
# COMPACT_ATOMS: atom_id res chain seq x y z
N MET A 1 -10.98 0.63 -10.16
CA MET A 1 -10.21 1.23 -9.05
C MET A 1 -11.11 1.74 -7.91
N VAL A 2 -11.95 2.77 -8.10
CA VAL A 2 -12.74 3.37 -7.00
C VAL A 2 -13.72 2.38 -6.32
N ASN A 3 -14.42 1.54 -7.10
CA ASN A 3 -15.34 0.54 -6.56
C ASN A 3 -14.62 -0.59 -5.79
N CYS A 4 -13.33 -0.77 -6.04
CA CYS A 4 -12.54 -1.90 -5.57
C CYS A 4 -12.06 -1.70 -4.12
N GLU A 5 -12.21 -0.50 -3.57
CA GLU A 5 -12.08 -0.26 -2.13
C GLU A 5 -13.29 -0.78 -1.33
N ARG A 6 -14.35 -1.24 -2.00
CA ARG A 6 -15.56 -1.82 -1.37
C ARG A 6 -15.66 -3.33 -1.50
N GLU A 7 -14.86 -3.95 -2.36
CA GLU A 7 -14.86 -5.39 -2.59
C GLU A 7 -13.62 -6.03 -1.96
N LYS A 8 -13.72 -7.26 -1.44
CA LYS A 8 -12.56 -7.96 -0.91
C LYS A 8 -11.72 -8.61 -2.02
N PRO A 9 -10.38 -8.52 -1.98
CA PRO A 9 -9.59 -7.71 -1.06
C PRO A 9 -9.73 -6.21 -1.36
N HIS A 10 -9.85 -5.37 -0.32
CA HIS A 10 -10.00 -3.94 -0.52
C HIS A 10 -8.70 -3.36 -1.10
N GLY A 11 -8.75 -2.96 -2.37
CA GLY A 11 -7.59 -2.47 -3.12
C GLY A 11 -7.16 -3.42 -4.24
N GLY A 12 -5.85 -3.50 -4.49
CA GLY A 12 -5.33 -4.28 -5.61
C GLY A 12 -3.92 -3.89 -6.07
N ILE A 13 -3.54 -4.42 -7.22
CA ILE A 13 -2.25 -4.19 -7.88
C ILE A 13 -2.48 -3.29 -9.10
N ILE A 14 -1.74 -2.20 -9.19
CA ILE A 14 -1.75 -1.30 -10.34
C ILE A 14 -0.48 -1.59 -11.14
N ALA A 15 -0.68 -2.33 -12.23
CA ALA A 15 0.37 -2.68 -13.18
C ALA A 15 0.52 -1.53 -14.18
N THR A 16 1.61 -0.78 -14.08
CA THR A 16 1.84 0.37 -14.95
C THR A 16 3.22 0.32 -15.60
N ASP A 17 3.29 0.74 -16.85
CA ASP A 17 4.56 1.02 -17.54
C ASP A 17 5.18 2.35 -17.08
N THR A 18 4.46 3.16 -16.30
CA THR A 18 5.00 4.42 -15.77
C THR A 18 5.81 4.21 -14.50
N SER A 19 7.11 4.40 -14.63
CA SER A 19 7.99 4.61 -13.47
C SER A 19 7.83 6.03 -12.89
N PHE A 20 7.07 6.91 -13.54
CA PHE A 20 6.91 8.30 -13.16
C PHE A 20 5.92 8.47 -12.02
N VAL A 21 6.35 9.23 -11.01
CA VAL A 21 5.54 9.50 -9.82
C VAL A 21 4.29 10.33 -10.13
N ASN A 22 4.32 11.22 -11.12
CA ASN A 22 3.19 12.10 -11.43
C ASN A 22 1.92 11.32 -11.79
N ASP A 23 2.06 10.27 -12.61
CA ASP A 23 0.91 9.48 -13.07
C ASP A 23 0.32 8.69 -11.89
N LYS A 24 1.18 8.13 -11.04
CA LYS A 24 0.76 7.47 -9.79
C LYS A 24 0.05 8.45 -8.86
N LEU A 25 0.57 9.67 -8.74
CA LEU A 25 -0.05 10.71 -7.93
C LEU A 25 -1.45 11.06 -8.45
N ALA A 26 -1.65 11.15 -9.77
CA ALA A 26 -2.96 11.35 -10.35
C ALA A 26 -3.96 10.22 -9.98
N ILE A 27 -3.51 8.97 -10.00
CA ILE A 27 -4.32 7.81 -9.56
C ILE A 27 -4.67 7.93 -8.08
N ILE A 28 -3.69 8.22 -7.23
CA ILE A 28 -3.89 8.38 -5.78
C ILE A 28 -4.87 9.51 -5.49
N MET A 29 -4.76 10.65 -6.19
CA MET A 29 -5.71 11.76 -6.06
C MET A 29 -7.11 11.34 -6.51
N GLY A 30 -7.21 10.56 -7.58
CA GLY A 30 -8.47 9.97 -8.04
C GLY A 30 -9.09 9.06 -6.97
N LEU A 31 -8.30 8.18 -6.34
CA LEU A 31 -8.75 7.34 -5.23
C LEU A 31 -9.20 8.20 -4.04
N PHE A 32 -8.39 9.18 -3.65
CA PHE A 32 -8.68 10.06 -2.51
C PHE A 32 -10.00 10.81 -2.66
N PHE A 33 -10.24 11.47 -3.81
CA PHE A 33 -11.44 12.28 -4.00
C PHE A 33 -12.69 11.51 -4.38
N LYS A 34 -12.54 10.36 -5.07
CA LYS A 34 -13.69 9.60 -5.59
C LYS A 34 -14.08 8.43 -4.70
N SER A 35 -13.18 7.95 -3.84
CA SER A 35 -13.46 6.85 -2.93
C SER A 35 -13.61 7.32 -1.49
N LYS A 36 -14.72 6.91 -0.88
CA LYS A 36 -14.81 6.81 0.58
C LYS A 36 -14.54 5.34 0.94
N PRO A 37 -13.46 5.03 1.68
CA PRO A 37 -13.26 3.71 2.26
C PRO A 37 -14.53 3.32 3.03
N HIS A 38 -14.84 2.02 3.10
CA HIS A 38 -16.11 1.40 3.52
C HIS A 38 -16.71 1.84 4.89
N TYR A 39 -16.18 2.84 5.59
CA TYR A 39 -16.64 3.31 6.89
C TYR A 39 -17.94 4.17 6.87
N LEU A 40 -18.77 4.10 5.83
CA LEU A 40 -20.13 4.65 5.86
C LEU A 40 -21.23 3.59 6.01
N ASP A 41 -20.89 2.29 6.06
CA ASP A 41 -21.85 1.25 6.43
C ASP A 41 -21.56 0.77 7.86
N GLU A 42 -22.50 1.07 8.75
CA GLU A 42 -22.45 1.02 10.23
C GLU A 42 -22.34 -0.39 10.85
N THR A 43 -21.80 -1.39 10.13
CA THR A 43 -21.92 -2.81 10.52
C THR A 43 -20.62 -3.56 10.77
N MET A 44 -19.46 -2.89 10.85
CA MET A 44 -18.25 -3.53 11.37
C MET A 44 -18.17 -3.32 12.89
N PRO A 45 -18.38 -4.35 13.73
CA PRO A 45 -17.90 -4.27 15.09
C PRO A 45 -16.38 -4.23 15.02
N ASP A 46 -15.81 -3.47 15.96
CA ASP A 46 -14.47 -3.62 16.52
C ASP A 46 -13.77 -2.27 16.50
N GLU A 47 -13.84 -1.62 17.66
CA GLU A 47 -12.74 -0.79 18.13
C GLU A 47 -11.48 -1.63 17.92
N ASP A 48 -10.69 -1.34 16.89
CA ASP A 48 -9.39 -1.98 16.78
C ASP A 48 -8.59 -1.47 17.96
N ILE A 49 -8.40 -2.37 18.92
CA ILE A 49 -7.71 -2.09 20.15
C ILE A 49 -6.22 -2.33 19.93
N ASP A 50 -5.37 -1.44 20.42
CA ASP A 50 -3.93 -1.73 20.52
C ASP A 50 -3.66 -2.84 21.57
N SER A 51 -2.39 -3.19 21.77
CA SER A 51 -2.02 -4.21 22.77
C SER A 51 -2.39 -3.84 24.20
N ASP A 52 -2.70 -2.56 24.44
CA ASP A 52 -2.80 -1.94 25.75
C ASP A 52 -4.25 -1.55 26.09
N GLY A 53 -5.21 -1.82 25.20
CA GLY A 53 -6.62 -1.54 25.45
C GLY A 53 -7.18 -0.27 24.81
N ASN A 54 -6.38 0.48 24.03
CA ASN A 54 -6.81 1.76 23.47
C ASN A 54 -7.32 1.65 22.03
N THR A 55 -8.34 2.44 21.70
CA THR A 55 -8.81 2.61 20.32
C THR A 55 -7.71 3.24 19.46
N LEU A 56 -7.40 2.62 18.33
CA LEU A 56 -6.42 3.18 17.40
C LEU A 56 -6.91 4.47 16.75
N GLU A 57 -6.00 5.44 16.61
CA GLU A 57 -6.25 6.62 15.79
C GLU A 57 -6.42 6.24 14.32
N LYS A 58 -7.34 6.92 13.63
CA LYS A 58 -7.58 6.75 12.19
C LYS A 58 -6.68 7.72 11.42
N GLY A 59 -5.99 7.21 10.41
CA GLY A 59 -5.22 8.01 9.45
C GLY A 59 -5.74 7.78 8.04
N CYS A 60 -5.50 8.72 7.13
CA CYS A 60 -6.02 8.60 5.76
C CYS A 60 -5.11 7.74 4.86
N THR A 61 -4.13 8.32 4.18
CA THR A 61 -3.31 7.58 3.21
C THR A 61 -1.84 7.49 3.64
N LEU A 62 -1.30 6.27 3.72
CA LEU A 62 0.13 6.01 3.91
C LEU A 62 0.76 5.54 2.60
N ILE A 63 1.77 6.26 2.11
CA ILE A 63 2.56 5.88 0.94
C ILE A 63 3.93 5.34 1.40
N LEU A 64 4.24 4.11 1.00
CA LEU A 64 5.50 3.42 1.19
C LEU A 64 6.27 3.41 -0.13
N CYS A 65 7.29 4.26 -0.26
CA CYS A 65 8.12 4.27 -1.47
C CYS A 65 9.51 3.67 -1.23
N CYS A 66 10.23 3.39 -2.32
CA CYS A 66 11.64 3.08 -2.22
C CYS A 66 12.49 4.30 -1.89
N LYS A 67 13.65 4.04 -1.28
CA LYS A 67 14.65 5.08 -1.01
C LYS A 67 15.13 5.75 -2.32
N SER A 68 15.18 5.00 -3.42
CA SER A 68 15.53 5.50 -4.75
C SER A 68 14.51 6.48 -5.33
N SER A 69 13.21 6.26 -5.10
CA SER A 69 12.12 7.12 -5.63
C SER A 69 11.71 8.25 -4.67
N TRP A 70 12.22 8.26 -3.44
CA TRP A 70 11.89 9.24 -2.41
C TRP A 70 11.98 10.70 -2.88
N SER A 71 13.09 11.10 -3.51
CA SER A 71 13.28 12.48 -3.96
C SER A 71 12.28 12.89 -5.04
N GLN A 72 11.91 11.95 -5.91
CA GLN A 72 10.90 12.17 -6.95
C GLN A 72 9.52 12.36 -6.32
N TRP A 73 9.14 11.50 -5.37
CA TRP A 73 7.92 11.64 -4.59
C TRP A 73 7.78 13.00 -3.92
N VAL A 74 8.80 13.42 -3.17
CA VAL A 74 8.79 14.72 -2.49
C VAL A 74 8.65 15.86 -3.51
N ARG A 75 9.36 15.79 -4.64
CA ARG A 75 9.28 16.83 -5.69
C ARG A 75 7.89 16.88 -6.33
N CYS A 76 7.34 15.73 -6.74
CA CYS A 76 6.06 15.66 -7.43
C CYS A 76 4.92 16.13 -6.53
N ILE A 77 4.90 15.73 -5.25
CA ILE A 77 3.92 16.20 -4.28
C ILE A 77 4.00 17.72 -4.13
N LYS A 78 5.19 18.28 -3.88
CA LYS A 78 5.37 19.73 -3.71
C LYS A 78 4.96 20.55 -4.94
N ASN A 79 5.13 20.00 -6.13
CA ASN A 79 4.81 20.69 -7.39
C ASN A 79 3.34 20.53 -7.79
N THR A 80 2.65 19.50 -7.30
CA THR A 80 1.29 19.14 -7.76
C THR A 80 0.22 19.44 -6.72
N ILE A 81 0.55 19.32 -5.44
CA ILE A 81 -0.38 19.45 -4.33
C ILE A 81 -0.06 20.74 -3.56
N SER A 82 -1.00 21.70 -3.58
CA SER A 82 -0.93 22.85 -2.66
C SER A 82 -1.30 22.43 -1.25
N SER A 83 -0.64 23.00 -0.25
CA SER A 83 -0.90 22.72 1.18
C SER A 83 -2.34 23.04 1.61
N ASP A 84 -3.01 23.92 0.86
CA ASP A 84 -4.39 24.35 1.07
C ASP A 84 -5.41 23.31 0.57
N VAL A 85 -4.95 22.32 -0.21
CA VAL A 85 -5.79 21.24 -0.77
C VAL A 85 -5.65 19.95 0.03
N LEU A 86 -4.41 19.51 0.31
CA LEU A 86 -4.11 18.33 1.13
C LEU A 86 -2.91 18.58 2.04
N ASN A 87 -2.98 18.16 3.28
CA ASN A 87 -1.94 18.40 4.29
C ASN A 87 -0.87 17.28 4.32
N VAL A 88 -0.06 17.19 3.28
CA VAL A 88 0.91 16.08 3.15
C VAL A 88 2.07 16.15 4.16
N CYS A 89 2.34 15.04 4.85
CA CYS A 89 3.50 14.87 5.74
C CYS A 89 4.59 13.99 5.12
N ILE A 90 5.82 14.49 5.18
CA ILE A 90 7.02 13.80 4.72
C ILE A 90 7.72 13.15 5.93
N HIS A 91 7.51 11.85 6.14
CA HIS A 91 8.05 11.08 7.27
C HIS A 91 9.36 10.36 6.87
N TYR A 92 10.48 11.08 6.86
CA TYR A 92 11.80 10.52 6.55
C TYR A 92 12.94 11.33 7.18
N GLY A 93 14.11 10.71 7.33
CA GLY A 93 15.30 11.38 7.87
C GLY A 93 15.25 11.58 9.39
N LYS A 94 16.16 12.40 9.92
CA LYS A 94 16.37 12.55 11.38
C LYS A 94 15.32 13.40 12.09
N HIS A 95 14.63 14.29 11.37
CA HIS A 95 13.61 15.20 11.92
C HIS A 95 12.19 14.74 11.61
N ARG A 96 12.00 13.43 11.42
CA ARG A 96 10.68 12.86 11.18
C ARG A 96 9.83 12.97 12.44
N ASP A 97 8.57 13.36 12.28
CA ASP A 97 7.61 13.37 13.37
C ASP A 97 7.37 11.95 13.86
N VAL A 98 7.34 11.76 15.17
CA VAL A 98 7.17 10.46 15.83
C VAL A 98 5.90 10.40 16.69
N SER A 99 5.11 11.47 16.71
CA SER A 99 3.83 11.50 17.43
C SER A 99 2.72 10.84 16.61
N PHE A 100 1.78 10.20 17.31
CA PHE A 100 0.61 9.58 16.70
C PHE A 100 -0.31 10.66 16.13
N GLU A 101 -0.57 11.68 16.95
CA GLU A 101 -1.52 12.76 16.70
C GLU A 101 -1.15 13.56 15.44
N ASN A 102 0.14 13.86 15.24
CA ASN A 102 0.54 14.64 14.06
C ASN A 102 0.51 13.85 12.76
N LEU A 103 0.60 12.52 12.80
CA LEU A 103 0.55 11.66 11.61
C LEU A 103 -0.89 11.26 11.27
N SER A 104 -1.75 11.03 12.25
CA SER A 104 -3.16 10.68 12.04
C SER A 104 -3.98 11.84 11.45
N GLN A 105 -3.62 13.08 11.80
CA GLN A 105 -4.25 14.30 11.26
C GLN A 105 -3.90 14.59 9.79
N ARG A 106 -3.09 13.74 9.14
CA ARG A 106 -2.61 13.96 7.76
C ARG A 106 -3.45 13.18 6.75
N ASP A 107 -3.80 13.85 5.65
CA ASP A 107 -4.42 13.29 4.46
C ASP A 107 -3.49 12.28 3.80
N ILE A 108 -2.21 12.62 3.71
CA ILE A 108 -1.16 11.77 3.13
C ILE A 108 0.09 11.82 4.01
N VAL A 109 0.56 10.64 4.42
CA VAL A 109 1.89 10.45 5.01
C VAL A 109 2.73 9.67 4.02
N ILE A 110 3.90 10.20 3.64
CA ILE A 110 4.85 9.47 2.81
C ILE A 110 6.09 9.08 3.61
N THR A 111 6.46 7.82 3.50
CA THR A 111 7.65 7.24 4.13
C THR A 111 8.32 6.25 3.17
N THR A 112 9.43 5.66 3.62
CA THR A 112 10.09 4.59 2.85
C THR A 112 9.86 3.24 3.49
N VAL A 113 9.85 2.18 2.67
CA VAL A 113 9.82 0.79 3.15
C VAL A 113 10.93 0.48 4.16
N GLY A 114 12.08 1.15 4.03
CA GLY A 114 13.20 1.03 4.96
C GLY A 114 12.90 1.62 6.34
N ILE A 115 12.21 2.75 6.40
CA ILE A 115 11.78 3.37 7.67
C ILE A 115 10.69 2.52 8.34
N ALA A 116 9.70 2.04 7.59
CA ALA A 116 8.70 1.12 8.11
C ALA A 116 9.35 -0.16 8.70
N ARG A 117 10.31 -0.74 7.98
CA ARG A 117 11.09 -1.90 8.47
C ARG A 117 11.84 -1.59 9.77
N LEU A 118 12.49 -0.43 9.88
CA LEU A 118 13.19 -0.03 11.10
C LEU A 118 12.21 0.16 12.27
N GLY A 119 11.04 0.75 12.00
CA GLY A 119 9.98 0.95 13.00
C GLY A 119 9.39 -0.35 13.54
N PHE A 120 9.42 -1.42 12.75
CA PHE A 120 8.81 -2.70 13.12
C PHE A 120 9.38 -3.32 14.41
N GLY A 121 10.67 -3.11 14.69
CA GLY A 121 11.29 -3.60 15.95
C GLY A 121 10.70 -2.96 17.21
N GLN A 122 10.06 -1.80 17.08
CA GLN A 122 9.38 -1.08 18.15
C GLN A 122 7.91 -0.81 17.78
N LYS A 123 7.27 -1.76 17.07
CA LYS A 123 5.94 -1.56 16.48
C LYS A 123 4.90 -1.02 17.48
N ASN A 124 4.90 -1.48 18.73
CA ASN A 124 3.93 -1.04 19.75
C ASN A 124 4.07 0.45 20.12
N LYS A 125 5.21 1.08 19.82
CA LYS A 125 5.47 2.51 20.08
C LYS A 125 5.61 3.31 18.79
N ASN A 126 5.48 2.67 17.63
CA ASN A 126 5.72 3.32 16.36
C ASN A 126 4.39 3.79 15.75
N PRO A 127 4.26 5.08 15.39
CA PRO A 127 2.99 5.62 14.92
C PRO A 127 2.52 5.00 13.61
N LEU A 128 3.42 4.57 12.73
CA LEU A 128 3.03 3.92 11.48
C LEU A 128 2.25 2.61 11.71
N PHE A 129 2.51 1.92 12.83
CA PHE A 129 1.94 0.60 13.15
C PHE A 129 0.71 0.66 14.07
N ASN A 130 0.46 1.79 14.73
CA ASN A 130 -0.72 1.96 15.60
C ASN A 130 -1.66 3.09 15.14
N ILE A 131 -1.50 3.54 13.90
CA ILE A 131 -2.54 4.27 13.18
C ILE A 131 -3.24 3.26 12.26
N LYS A 132 -4.57 3.27 12.25
CA LYS A 132 -5.38 2.51 11.29
C LYS A 132 -5.56 3.36 10.04
N TRP A 133 -4.84 3.00 8.98
CA TRP A 133 -4.84 3.73 7.72
C TRP A 133 -6.06 3.33 6.87
N ASP A 134 -6.72 4.30 6.26
CA ASP A 134 -7.72 4.02 5.23
C ASP A 134 -7.08 3.34 4.02
N ARG A 135 -5.89 3.82 3.63
CA ARG A 135 -5.14 3.31 2.49
C ARG A 135 -3.67 3.14 2.82
N ILE A 136 -3.12 1.98 2.50
CA ILE A 136 -1.68 1.73 2.48
C ILE A 136 -1.28 1.48 1.02
N ILE A 137 -0.39 2.31 0.51
CA ILE A 137 0.05 2.30 -0.88
C ILE A 137 1.53 1.94 -0.92
N LEU A 138 1.86 0.81 -1.54
CA LEU A 138 3.22 0.39 -1.81
C LEU A 138 3.63 0.83 -3.22
N ASP A 139 4.61 1.72 -3.34
CA ASP A 139 5.27 2.00 -4.62
C ASP A 139 6.50 1.11 -4.78
N ASP A 140 6.31 -0.06 -5.40
CA ASP A 140 7.38 -1.01 -5.70
C ASP A 140 7.93 -0.86 -7.12
N SER A 141 7.46 0.13 -7.90
CA SER A 141 7.79 0.22 -9.32
C SER A 141 9.28 0.45 -9.62
N ASN A 142 9.99 1.07 -8.68
CA ASN A 142 11.41 1.40 -8.76
C ASN A 142 12.21 0.72 -7.64
N CYS A 143 11.61 -0.31 -7.03
CA CYS A 143 12.21 -1.12 -5.99
C CYS A 143 12.82 -2.39 -6.57
N THR A 144 13.86 -2.93 -5.93
CA THR A 144 14.56 -4.16 -6.34
C THR A 144 13.76 -5.44 -6.04
N HIS A 145 12.45 -5.40 -6.24
CA HIS A 145 11.47 -6.48 -6.05
C HIS A 145 11.21 -6.85 -4.59
N TYR A 146 10.02 -6.51 -4.13
CA TYR A 146 9.48 -6.91 -2.84
C TYR A 146 9.48 -8.45 -2.65
N ASP A 147 10.13 -8.95 -1.59
CA ASP A 147 10.20 -10.38 -1.28
C ASP A 147 9.56 -10.70 0.07
N TYR A 148 8.59 -11.62 0.06
CA TYR A 148 7.80 -12.09 1.19
C TYR A 148 8.62 -12.69 2.34
N LYS A 149 9.83 -13.17 2.05
CA LYS A 149 10.74 -13.75 3.06
C LYS A 149 11.49 -12.68 3.83
N LEU A 150 11.64 -11.49 3.28
CA LEU A 150 12.40 -10.42 3.92
C LEU A 150 11.64 -9.85 5.11
N GLN A 151 12.40 -9.39 6.11
CA GLN A 151 11.83 -8.64 7.24
C GLN A 151 11.04 -7.42 6.79
N THR A 152 11.39 -6.81 5.66
CA THR A 152 10.63 -5.71 5.04
C THR A 152 9.20 -6.13 4.74
N SER A 153 8.97 -7.31 4.14
CA SER A 153 7.62 -7.80 3.88
C SER A 153 6.84 -8.03 5.16
N ARG A 154 7.45 -8.70 6.13
CA ARG A 154 6.84 -8.92 7.44
C ARG A 154 6.47 -7.60 8.11
N ALA A 155 7.31 -6.58 8.01
CA ALA A 155 7.05 -5.27 8.57
C ALA A 155 5.86 -4.60 7.87
N ILE A 156 5.88 -4.45 6.54
CA ILE A 156 4.81 -3.71 5.87
C ILE A 156 3.46 -4.44 5.89
N CYS A 157 3.43 -5.77 5.89
CA CYS A 157 2.20 -6.57 6.08
C CYS A 157 1.64 -6.49 7.51
N GLN A 158 2.34 -5.88 8.45
CA GLN A 158 1.88 -5.67 9.83
C GLN A 158 1.38 -4.24 10.08
N LEU A 159 1.45 -3.37 9.07
CA LEU A 159 0.76 -2.08 9.12
C LEU A 159 -0.75 -2.33 9.07
N LYS A 160 -1.51 -1.51 9.82
CA LYS A 160 -2.95 -1.65 9.92
C LYS A 160 -3.61 -0.78 8.86
N GLY A 161 -4.20 -1.39 7.83
CA GLY A 161 -4.81 -0.68 6.71
C GLY A 161 -6.14 -1.29 6.29
N VAL A 162 -7.08 -0.46 5.85
CA VAL A 162 -8.34 -0.94 5.24
C VAL A 162 -8.11 -1.37 3.80
N CYS A 163 -7.61 -0.45 2.96
CA CYS A 163 -7.32 -0.71 1.55
C CYS A 163 -5.81 -0.81 1.31
N HIS A 164 -5.39 -1.81 0.55
CA HIS A 164 -3.98 -2.02 0.20
C HIS A 164 -3.80 -1.95 -1.31
N TRP A 165 -2.98 -0.99 -1.76
CA TRP A 165 -2.68 -0.78 -3.17
C TRP A 165 -1.19 -0.96 -3.43
N ALA A 166 -0.82 -1.68 -4.48
CA ALA A 166 0.58 -1.84 -4.89
C ALA A 166 0.80 -1.35 -6.32
N PHE A 167 1.66 -0.36 -6.52
CA PHE A 167 2.17 0.01 -7.84
C PHE A 167 3.37 -0.86 -8.19
N ILE A 168 3.33 -1.47 -9.37
CA ILE A 168 4.46 -2.23 -9.93
C ILE A 168 4.94 -1.58 -11.22
N GLY A 169 6.23 -1.73 -11.52
CA GLY A 169 6.89 -1.14 -12.68
C GLY A 169 6.84 -2.00 -13.93
N SER A 170 5.96 -2.99 -13.94
CA SER A 170 5.66 -3.83 -15.10
C SER A 170 4.22 -3.60 -15.52
N ASN A 171 3.98 -3.44 -16.81
CA ASN A 171 2.62 -3.44 -17.37
C ASN A 171 2.08 -4.87 -17.59
N ASN A 172 2.94 -5.89 -17.47
CA ASN A 172 2.56 -7.28 -17.57
C ASN A 172 2.86 -8.01 -16.26
N ILE A 173 1.81 -8.35 -15.50
CA ILE A 173 1.94 -9.14 -14.28
C ILE A 173 2.33 -10.59 -14.59
N ASP A 174 2.08 -11.09 -15.81
CA ASP A 174 2.44 -12.45 -16.20
C ASP A 174 3.96 -12.67 -16.29
N ASP A 175 4.72 -11.59 -16.53
CA ASP A 175 6.17 -11.64 -16.75
C ASP A 175 7.01 -11.46 -15.47
N ILE A 176 6.36 -11.20 -14.32
CA ILE A 176 7.07 -10.97 -13.06
C ILE A 176 7.29 -12.27 -12.27
N ASP A 177 8.36 -12.28 -11.46
CA ASP A 177 8.76 -13.47 -10.69
C ASP A 177 7.65 -13.97 -9.74
N VAL A 178 7.49 -15.30 -9.67
CA VAL A 178 6.46 -15.99 -8.87
C VAL A 178 6.49 -15.59 -7.39
N LYS A 179 7.69 -15.38 -6.81
CA LYS A 179 7.82 -14.94 -5.41
C LYS A 179 7.44 -13.48 -5.28
N TYR A 180 7.80 -12.65 -6.26
CA TYR A 180 7.41 -11.26 -6.28
C TYR A 180 5.88 -11.11 -6.35
N THR A 181 5.19 -11.81 -7.27
CA THR A 181 3.73 -11.83 -7.33
C THR A 181 3.12 -12.30 -6.02
N PHE A 182 3.63 -13.39 -5.44
CA PHE A 182 3.15 -13.87 -4.13
C PHE A 182 3.30 -12.81 -3.03
N SER A 183 4.41 -12.07 -3.05
CA SER A 183 4.64 -11.00 -2.09
C SER A 183 3.57 -9.92 -2.24
N LEU A 184 3.27 -9.48 -3.45
CA LEU A 184 2.20 -8.51 -3.72
C LEU A 184 0.83 -9.00 -3.27
N ILE A 185 0.48 -10.25 -3.60
CA ILE A 185 -0.76 -10.93 -3.19
C ILE A 185 -0.92 -10.94 -1.67
N LYS A 186 0.18 -11.24 -0.96
CA LYS A 186 0.23 -11.22 0.50
C LYS A 186 0.07 -9.80 1.06
N PHE A 187 0.68 -8.80 0.42
CA PHE A 187 0.57 -7.40 0.83
C PHE A 187 -0.87 -6.87 0.68
N ILE A 188 -1.56 -7.18 -0.42
CA ILE A 188 -2.96 -6.77 -0.62
C ILE A 188 -3.97 -7.61 0.18
N ASN A 189 -3.47 -8.52 1.04
CA ASN A 189 -4.28 -9.40 1.89
C ASN A 189 -5.30 -10.26 1.13
N TYR A 190 -4.89 -10.86 0.01
CA TYR A 190 -5.77 -11.75 -0.75
C TYR A 190 -5.84 -13.15 -0.10
N GLU A 191 -6.94 -13.40 0.62
CA GLU A 191 -7.13 -14.56 1.49
C GLU A 191 -6.95 -15.93 0.80
N ARG A 192 -7.23 -16.03 -0.51
CA ARG A 192 -7.13 -17.31 -1.24
C ARG A 192 -5.69 -17.85 -1.30
N PHE A 193 -4.68 -17.00 -1.18
CA PHE A 193 -3.26 -17.38 -1.23
C PHE A 193 -2.47 -16.83 -0.05
N TYR A 194 -2.81 -17.30 1.14
CA TYR A 194 -2.14 -16.91 2.39
C TYR A 194 -0.75 -17.57 2.57
N ASN A 195 -0.47 -18.66 1.85
CA ASN A 195 0.79 -19.38 1.92
C ASN A 195 1.42 -19.62 0.53
N PHE A 196 2.75 -19.51 0.47
CA PHE A 196 3.55 -19.67 -0.73
C PHE A 196 3.44 -21.09 -1.31
N GLU A 197 3.37 -22.14 -0.50
CA GLU A 197 3.22 -23.50 -1.02
C GLU A 197 1.86 -23.70 -1.72
N ILE A 198 0.79 -23.06 -1.23
CA ILE A 198 -0.54 -23.11 -1.86
C ILE A 198 -0.50 -22.37 -3.21
N TRP A 199 0.09 -21.17 -3.22
CA TRP A 199 0.30 -20.39 -4.44
C TRP A 199 1.09 -21.18 -5.49
N LYS A 200 2.24 -21.74 -5.08
CA LYS A 200 3.10 -22.53 -5.96
C LYS A 200 2.38 -23.76 -6.53
N LYS A 201 1.72 -24.54 -5.67
CA LYS A 201 0.97 -25.73 -6.10
C LYS A 201 -0.18 -25.36 -7.06
N TRP A 202 -0.82 -24.22 -6.83
CA TRP A 202 -1.86 -23.74 -7.72
C TRP A 202 -1.31 -23.42 -9.11
N LEU A 203 -0.17 -22.72 -9.21
CA LEU A 203 0.50 -22.45 -10.49
C LEU A 203 0.91 -23.72 -11.22
N GLU A 204 1.47 -24.70 -10.50
CA GLU A 204 1.84 -26.01 -11.06
C GLU A 204 0.63 -26.76 -11.66
N ASN A 205 -0.54 -26.62 -11.03
CA ASN A 205 -1.79 -27.22 -11.51
C ASN A 205 -2.48 -26.42 -12.63
N ASN A 206 -2.09 -25.17 -12.86
CA ASN A 206 -2.74 -24.25 -13.80
C ASN A 206 -1.70 -23.58 -14.74
N PRO A 207 -0.87 -24.34 -15.48
CA PRO A 207 0.28 -23.80 -16.21
C PRO A 207 -0.10 -22.89 -17.40
N THR A 208 -1.36 -22.92 -17.83
CA THR A 208 -1.87 -22.13 -18.96
C THR A 208 -2.66 -20.90 -18.52
N VAL A 209 -2.94 -20.74 -17.21
CA VAL A 209 -3.72 -19.60 -16.71
C VAL A 209 -2.81 -18.40 -16.57
N LEU A 210 -3.18 -17.30 -17.22
CA LEU A 210 -2.48 -16.02 -17.07
C LEU A 210 -2.89 -15.37 -15.75
N MET A 211 -1.91 -14.82 -15.03
CA MET A 211 -2.13 -14.10 -13.77
C MET A 211 -3.02 -12.88 -13.99
N LYS A 212 -2.91 -12.17 -15.13
CA LYS A 212 -3.81 -11.05 -15.45
C LYS A 212 -5.28 -11.48 -15.56
N ASP A 213 -5.55 -12.68 -16.08
CA ASP A 213 -6.92 -13.17 -16.25
C ASP A 213 -7.48 -13.61 -14.89
N MET A 214 -6.67 -14.37 -14.16
CA MET A 214 -6.96 -14.85 -12.81
C MET A 214 -7.26 -13.70 -11.83
N PHE A 215 -6.51 -12.60 -11.96
CA PHE A 215 -6.57 -11.46 -11.06
C PHE A 215 -7.18 -10.23 -11.73
N SER A 216 -7.95 -10.40 -12.81
CA SER A 216 -8.53 -9.29 -13.60
C SER A 216 -9.36 -8.30 -12.78
N TYR A 217 -9.92 -8.72 -11.65
CA TYR A 217 -10.70 -7.87 -10.74
C TYR A 217 -9.87 -7.17 -9.65
N ILE A 218 -8.57 -7.49 -9.52
CA ILE A 218 -7.66 -6.83 -8.57
C ILE A 218 -6.39 -6.29 -9.22
N VAL A 219 -6.07 -6.67 -10.46
CA VAL A 219 -4.94 -6.18 -11.24
C VAL A 219 -5.46 -5.19 -12.28
N TYR A 220 -4.93 -3.97 -12.25
CA TYR A 220 -5.33 -2.88 -13.14
C TYR A 220 -4.14 -2.51 -14.02
N SER A 221 -4.25 -2.77 -15.32
CA SER A 221 -3.30 -2.29 -16.31
C SER A 221 -3.86 -1.06 -17.01
N GLU A 222 -3.62 0.13 -16.46
CA GLU A 222 -3.94 1.37 -17.17
C GLU A 222 -2.75 1.81 -18.01
N LYS A 223 -2.96 1.91 -19.33
CA LYS A 223 -2.23 2.89 -20.13
C LYS A 223 -2.92 4.21 -19.87
N MET A 224 -2.29 5.10 -19.11
CA MET A 224 -2.73 6.48 -19.04
C MET A 224 -2.47 7.12 -20.42
N CYS A 225 -3.49 7.09 -21.28
CA CYS A 225 -3.62 7.88 -22.50
C CYS A 225 -5.05 8.41 -22.56
#